data_AF-A0A2V3XXJ5-F1
#
_entry.id   AF-A0A2V3XXJ5-F1
#
_cell.length_a   1.000
_cell.length_b   1.000
_cell.length_c   1.000
_cell.angle_alpha   90.00
_cell.angle_beta   90.00
_cell.angle_gamma   90.00
#
_symmetry.space_group_name_H-M   'P 1'
#
loop_
_entity.id
_entity.type
_entity.pdbx_description
1 polymer ?
#
loop_
_entity_poly.entity_id
_entity_poly.type
_entity_poly.pdbx_seq_one_letter_code
_entity_poly.pdbx_strand_id
1 'polypeptide(L)'
;MDRSKEKNQSDGMQLISDVAVDESPLSIPESLLEETGIDRDADLDVVCRKGSITITEADEPDILVPKAILNLCEEFGISPEKVKTIMRREGLYEKR
;
A
#
# COMPACT_ATOMS: atom_id res chain seq x y z
N MET A 1 36.72 -4.04 56.62
CA MET A 1 35.28 -4.35 56.65
C MET A 1 34.58 -3.10 56.16
N ASP A 2 34.36 -2.98 54.85
CA ASP A 2 33.56 -1.89 54.30
C ASP A 2 32.55 -2.48 53.33
N ARG A 3 31.30 -2.50 53.80
CA ARG A 3 30.13 -2.87 53.04
C ARG A 3 29.67 -1.67 52.22
N SER A 4 29.08 -1.97 51.07
CA SER A 4 28.04 -1.20 50.38
C SER A 4 28.52 -0.18 49.34
N LYS A 5 28.30 -0.49 48.05
CA LYS A 5 27.07 -0.08 47.34
C LYS A 5 27.16 -0.57 45.89
N GLU A 6 26.53 -1.72 45.65
CA GLU A 6 26.10 -2.12 44.32
C GLU A 6 25.00 -1.15 43.89
N LYS A 7 25.26 -0.34 42.86
CA LYS A 7 24.26 0.53 42.24
C LYS A 7 23.99 0.00 40.84
N ASN A 8 23.21 -1.07 40.82
CA ASN A 8 22.47 -1.59 39.69
C ASN A 8 21.47 -0.55 39.19
N GLN A 9 21.89 0.25 38.21
CA GLN A 9 20.98 1.06 37.41
C GLN A 9 20.71 0.27 36.13
N SER A 10 19.67 -0.56 36.16
CA SER A 10 19.08 -1.13 34.96
C SER A 10 18.48 0.01 34.16
N ASP A 11 19.19 0.45 33.12
CA ASP A 11 18.70 1.38 32.11
C ASP A 11 17.45 0.76 31.49
N GLY A 12 16.30 1.22 31.97
CA GLY A 12 15.01 0.82 31.47
C GLY A 12 14.94 1.19 30.01
N MET A 13 14.89 0.17 29.15
CA MET A 13 14.43 0.28 27.78
C MET A 13 13.13 1.09 27.80
N GLN A 14 13.20 2.36 27.43
CA GLN A 14 12.01 3.19 27.28
C GLN A 14 11.25 2.65 26.08
N LEU A 15 10.30 1.78 26.39
CA LEU A 15 9.28 1.31 25.48
C LEU A 15 8.53 2.57 25.04
N ILE A 16 8.83 3.05 23.82
CA ILE A 16 8.01 4.01 23.08
C ILE A 16 6.61 3.42 22.88
N SER A 17 5.82 3.44 23.94
CA SER A 17 4.41 3.08 23.95
C SER A 17 3.66 4.40 23.84
N ASP A 18 2.75 4.48 22.86
CA ASP A 18 1.92 5.65 22.55
C ASP A 18 2.64 6.84 21.89
N VAL A 19 3.15 6.63 20.66
CA VAL A 19 2.83 7.63 19.64
C VAL A 19 1.37 7.38 19.31
N ALA A 20 0.48 8.26 19.80
CA ALA A 20 -0.90 8.30 19.35
C ALA A 20 -0.88 8.33 17.82
N VAL A 21 -1.27 7.21 17.20
CA VAL A 21 -1.40 7.13 15.74
C VAL A 21 -2.66 7.91 15.45
N ASP A 22 -2.50 9.20 15.22
CA ASP A 22 -3.57 10.05 14.75
C ASP A 22 -3.96 9.52 13.35
N GLU A 23 -5.06 8.77 13.29
CA GLU A 23 -5.64 8.26 12.04
C GLU A 23 -6.32 9.38 11.25
N SER A 24 -5.75 10.59 11.26
CA SER A 24 -6.26 11.67 10.43
C SER A 24 -6.00 11.33 8.96
N PRO A 25 -7.00 11.52 8.08
CA PRO A 25 -6.81 11.31 6.66
C PRO A 25 -5.77 12.32 6.15
N LEU A 26 -4.78 11.81 5.43
CA LEU A 26 -3.80 12.64 4.74
C LEU A 26 -4.44 13.25 3.49
N SER A 27 -4.71 14.56 3.53
CA SER A 27 -5.20 15.30 2.36
C SER A 27 -4.03 15.74 1.48
N ILE A 28 -4.05 15.30 0.22
CA ILE A 28 -3.09 15.76 -0.78
C ILE A 28 -3.64 17.06 -1.40
N PRO A 29 -2.86 18.15 -1.42
CA PRO A 29 -3.31 19.40 -2.02
C PRO A 29 -3.45 19.26 -3.56
N GLU A 30 -4.53 19.83 -4.10
CA GLU A 30 -4.87 19.76 -5.54
C GLU A 30 -3.73 20.26 -6.44
N SER A 31 -3.04 21.32 -6.03
CA SER A 31 -1.92 21.87 -6.81
C SER A 31 -0.79 20.86 -7.01
N LEU A 32 -0.52 19.97 -6.04
CA LEU A 32 0.49 18.92 -6.22
C LEU A 32 0.00 17.83 -7.19
N LEU A 33 -1.29 17.49 -7.15
CA LEU A 33 -1.87 16.54 -8.10
C LEU A 33 -1.78 17.09 -9.54
N GLU A 34 -2.16 18.36 -9.74
CA GLU A 34 -2.10 19.05 -11.03
C GLU A 34 -0.66 19.15 -11.57
N GLU A 35 0.32 19.51 -10.73
CA GLU A 35 1.74 19.57 -11.11
C GLU A 35 2.28 18.19 -11.54
N THR A 36 1.73 17.11 -10.98
CA THR A 36 2.10 15.73 -11.34
C THR A 36 1.30 15.17 -12.52
N GLY A 37 0.21 15.84 -12.93
CA GLY A 37 -0.70 15.37 -13.97
C GLY A 37 -1.61 14.22 -13.54
N ILE A 38 -1.76 13.98 -12.22
CA ILE A 38 -2.64 12.93 -11.67
C ILE A 38 -4.08 13.46 -11.67
N ASP A 39 -5.02 12.68 -12.22
CA ASP A 39 -6.43 13.05 -12.22
C ASP A 39 -7.02 13.04 -10.79
N ARG A 40 -7.99 13.92 -10.52
CA ARG A 40 -8.60 14.05 -9.19
C ARG A 40 -9.34 12.79 -8.75
N ASP A 41 -9.90 12.06 -9.71
CA ASP A 41 -10.64 10.82 -9.49
C ASP A 41 -9.77 9.57 -9.72
N ALA A 42 -8.46 9.73 -9.93
CA ALA A 42 -7.56 8.61 -10.08
C ALA A 42 -7.34 7.84 -8.76
N ASP A 43 -7.23 6.52 -8.87
CA ASP A 43 -6.71 5.69 -7.78
C ASP A 43 -5.22 6.04 -7.53
N LEU A 44 -4.77 5.98 -6.27
CA LEU A 44 -3.41 6.35 -5.87
C LEU A 44 -2.69 5.16 -5.24
N ASP A 45 -1.42 4.96 -5.62
CA ASP A 45 -0.50 4.06 -4.91
C ASP A 45 0.39 4.88 -3.95
N VAL A 46 0.54 4.39 -2.72
CA VAL A 46 1.31 5.04 -1.66
C VAL A 46 2.44 4.12 -1.22
N VAL A 47 3.66 4.49 -1.61
CA VAL A 47 4.88 3.75 -1.29
C VAL A 47 5.66 4.45 -0.19
N CYS A 48 5.70 3.82 0.99
CA CYS A 48 6.50 4.28 2.11
C CYS A 48 7.94 3.76 1.98
N ARG A 49 8.91 4.68 1.89
CA ARG A 49 10.35 4.40 1.98
C ARG A 49 10.94 5.07 3.21
N LYS A 50 12.15 4.68 3.58
CA LYS A 50 12.84 5.27 4.75
C LYS A 50 13.04 6.77 4.53
N GLY A 51 12.27 7.58 5.25
CA GLY A 51 12.34 9.04 5.20
C GLY A 51 11.58 9.69 4.04
N SER A 52 10.79 8.93 3.26
CA SER A 52 9.98 9.51 2.18
C SER A 52 8.70 8.71 1.94
N ILE A 53 7.62 9.40 1.61
CA ILE A 53 6.38 8.81 1.12
C ILE A 53 6.26 9.24 -0.34
N THR A 54 6.09 8.28 -1.24
CA THR A 54 5.89 8.54 -2.66
C THR A 54 4.45 8.19 -3.00
N ILE A 55 3.74 9.16 -3.56
CA ILE A 55 2.36 9.01 -4.01
C ILE A 55 2.39 9.11 -5.52
N THR A 56 1.84 8.13 -6.21
CA THR A 56 1.73 8.09 -7.67
C THR A 56 0.32 7.72 -8.06
N GLU A 57 -0.08 8.09 -9.28
CA GLU A 57 -1.24 7.47 -9.90
C GLU A 57 -1.06 5.95 -9.86
N ALA A 58 -2.08 5.23 -9.40
CA ALA A 58 -2.05 3.79 -9.44
C ALA A 58 -2.06 3.37 -10.90
N ASP A 59 -0.99 2.71 -11.35
CA ASP A 59 -1.08 1.91 -12.56
C ASP A 59 -2.29 0.98 -12.38
N GLU A 60 -3.24 1.02 -13.30
CA GLU A 60 -4.27 -0.02 -13.36
C GLU A 60 -3.53 -1.35 -13.28
N PRO A 61 -3.84 -2.23 -12.31
CA PRO A 61 -3.10 -3.47 -12.17
C PRO A 61 -3.13 -4.14 -13.52
N ASP A 62 -1.96 -4.33 -14.12
CA ASP A 62 -1.82 -4.96 -15.42
C ASP A 62 -2.25 -6.42 -15.20
N ILE A 63 -3.54 -6.69 -15.41
CA ILE A 63 -4.14 -7.97 -15.03
C ILE A 63 -3.59 -9.01 -15.99
N LEU A 64 -2.50 -9.64 -15.57
CA LEU A 64 -1.88 -10.78 -16.21
C LEU A 64 -2.74 -12.01 -15.97
N VAL A 65 -3.94 -12.03 -16.56
CA VAL A 65 -4.74 -13.26 -16.63
C VAL A 65 -4.04 -14.18 -17.63
N PRO A 66 -3.64 -15.41 -17.22
CA PRO A 66 -3.04 -16.36 -18.15
C PRO A 66 -3.96 -16.61 -19.34
N LYS A 67 -3.40 -16.64 -20.56
CA LYS A 67 -4.18 -16.89 -21.80
C LYS A 67 -5.02 -18.16 -21.73
N ALA A 68 -4.56 -19.19 -21.03
CA ALA A 68 -5.32 -20.43 -20.84
C ALA A 68 -6.66 -20.20 -20.12
N ILE A 69 -6.69 -19.31 -19.12
CA ILE A 69 -7.92 -18.95 -18.39
C ILE A 69 -8.82 -18.10 -19.28
N LEU A 70 -8.27 -17.14 -20.03
CA LEU A 70 -9.04 -16.32 -20.97
C LEU A 70 -9.70 -17.18 -22.05
N ASN A 71 -8.97 -18.12 -22.64
CA ASN A 71 -9.48 -19.03 -23.66
C ASN A 71 -10.58 -19.95 -23.09
N LEU A 72 -10.38 -20.48 -21.88
CA LEU A 72 -11.39 -21.30 -21.22
C LEU A 72 -12.68 -20.49 -20.99
N CYS A 73 -12.55 -19.29 -20.44
CA CYS A 73 -13.67 -18.38 -20.21
C CYS A 73 -14.40 -18.03 -21.53
N GLU A 74 -13.65 -17.80 -22.61
CA GLU A 74 -14.21 -17.51 -23.93
C GLU A 74 -15.01 -18.70 -24.49
N GLU A 75 -14.55 -19.94 -24.27
CA GLU A 75 -15.28 -21.17 -24.61
C GLU A 75 -16.63 -21.28 -23.86
N PHE A 76 -16.70 -20.75 -22.64
CA PHE A 76 -17.94 -20.62 -21.86
C PHE A 76 -18.76 -19.35 -22.21
N GLY A 77 -18.34 -18.56 -23.20
CA GLY A 77 -19.02 -17.33 -23.62
C GLY A 77 -18.75 -16.12 -22.72
N ILE A 78 -17.70 -16.17 -21.89
CA ILE A 78 -17.28 -15.07 -21.02
C ILE A 78 -16.16 -14.30 -21.73
N SER A 79 -16.43 -13.05 -22.09
CA SER A 79 -15.44 -12.19 -22.75
C SER A 79 -14.22 -11.96 -21.86
N PRO A 80 -13.01 -11.89 -22.44
CA PRO A 80 -11.76 -11.66 -21.69
C PRO A 80 -11.80 -10.36 -20.87
N GLU A 81 -12.49 -9.33 -21.37
CA GLU A 81 -12.71 -8.07 -20.62
C GLU A 81 -13.49 -8.29 -19.33
N LYS A 82 -14.53 -9.15 -19.37
CA LYS A 82 -15.36 -9.44 -18.20
C LYS A 82 -14.57 -10.20 -17.14
N VAL A 83 -13.68 -11.09 -17.56
CA VAL A 83 -12.73 -11.78 -16.67
C VAL A 83 -11.79 -10.78 -16.01
N LYS A 84 -11.22 -9.83 -16.78
CA LYS A 84 -10.38 -8.76 -16.25
C LYS A 84 -11.12 -7.89 -15.23
N THR A 85 -12.36 -7.48 -15.50
CA THR A 85 -13.18 -6.71 -14.55
C THR A 85 -13.41 -7.48 -13.24
N ILE A 86 -13.71 -8.78 -13.32
CA ILE A 86 -13.90 -9.63 -12.14
C ILE A 86 -12.58 -9.77 -11.36
N MET A 87 -11.48 -10.05 -12.05
CA MET A 87 -10.15 -10.15 -11.43
C MET A 87 -9.76 -8.85 -10.72
N ARG A 88 -10.08 -7.68 -11.30
CA ARG A 88 -9.90 -6.38 -10.67
C ARG A 88 -10.74 -6.23 -9.41
N ARG A 89 -12.05 -6.52 -9.52
CA ARG A 89 -13.01 -6.39 -8.43
C ARG A 89 -12.65 -7.28 -7.24
N GLU A 90 -12.19 -8.49 -7.52
CA GLU A 90 -11.83 -9.47 -6.50
C GLU A 90 -10.37 -9.32 -6.01
N GLY A 91 -9.60 -8.35 -6.54
CA GLY A 91 -8.21 -8.14 -6.16
C GLY A 91 -7.25 -9.27 -6.55
N LEU A 92 -7.63 -10.08 -7.54
CA LEU A 92 -6.87 -11.23 -8.04
C LEU A 92 -5.89 -10.79 -9.13
N TYR A 93 -4.95 -9.93 -8.79
CA TYR A 93 -3.87 -9.51 -9.68
C TYR A 93 -2.52 -9.81 -9.06
N GLU A 94 -1.55 -10.13 -9.92
CA GLU A 94 -0.19 -10.43 -9.49
C GLU A 94 0.57 -9.11 -9.31
N LYS A 95 1.01 -8.81 -8.08
CA LYS A 95 1.85 -7.64 -7.79
C LYS A 95 3.27 -7.99 -8.25
N ARG A 96 3.82 -7.23 -9.22
CA ARG A 96 5.23 -7.38 -9.62
C ARG A 96 6.19 -7.02 -8.49
#